data_AF-A0A7S3DAW3-F1
#
_entry.id   AF-A0A7S3DAW3-F1
#
_cell.length_a   1.000
_cell.length_b   1.000
_cell.length_c   1.000
_cell.angle_alpha   90.00
_cell.angle_beta   90.00
_cell.angle_gamma   90.00
#
_symmetry.space_group_name_H-M   'P 1'
#
loop_
_entity.id
_entity.type
_entity.pdbx_description
1 polymer ?
#
loop_
_entity_poly.entity_id
_entity_poly.type
_entity_poly.pdbx_seq_one_letter_code
_entity_poly.pdbx_strand_id
1 'polypeptide(L)'
;MGESMEVLVLAGCRDITRDGVLKICAACSTLRFLSLAGVACIDNFCIQTLFSTAPSLEALNVALCARLTDEMIEDPNEDMVKLPPFFRQLNITGCRRITDACISKLLAACPIMEELKLAWCKSLSSASLSAIAAQCAKIRFLEVGWWKEISDDALLTMLRTCSQVETLYLGGCDSLSERTLREVTH
;
A
#
# COMPACT_ATOMS: atom_id res chain seq x y z
N MET A 1 -22.21 -24.32 -4.33
CA MET A 1 -21.00 -24.55 -3.53
C MET A 1 -20.04 -23.42 -3.86
N GLY A 2 -20.23 -22.25 -3.23
CA GLY A 2 -19.35 -21.11 -3.43
C GLY A 2 -18.29 -21.19 -2.34
N GLU A 3 -17.07 -21.58 -2.72
CA GLU A 3 -15.97 -21.81 -1.80
C GLU A 3 -15.61 -20.50 -1.06
N SER A 4 -15.29 -20.66 0.22
CA SER A 4 -14.84 -19.65 1.18
C SER A 4 -13.44 -19.11 0.84
N MET A 5 -13.26 -18.61 -0.38
CA MET A 5 -11.97 -18.13 -0.83
C MET A 5 -11.62 -16.83 -0.10
N GLU A 6 -10.68 -16.92 0.83
CA GLU A 6 -10.17 -15.77 1.60
C GLU A 6 -8.89 -15.20 0.99
N VAL A 7 -8.13 -16.01 0.26
CA VAL A 7 -6.82 -15.64 -0.28
C VAL A 7 -6.76 -15.98 -1.76
N LEU A 8 -6.40 -15.00 -2.59
CA LEU A 8 -6.19 -15.19 -4.01
C LEU A 8 -4.90 -14.52 -4.48
N VAL A 9 -4.05 -15.29 -5.15
CA VAL A 9 -2.77 -14.82 -5.69
C VAL A 9 -2.76 -15.03 -7.19
N LEU A 10 -2.70 -13.93 -7.93
CA LEU A 10 -2.69 -13.85 -9.39
C LEU A 10 -1.42 -13.17 -9.92
N ALA A 11 -0.40 -13.05 -9.07
CA ALA A 11 0.85 -12.36 -9.38
C ALA A 11 1.53 -12.96 -10.62
N GLY A 12 1.87 -12.12 -11.59
CA GLY A 12 2.55 -12.51 -12.82
C GLY A 12 1.70 -13.27 -13.84
N CYS A 13 0.41 -13.50 -13.58
CA CYS A 13 -0.50 -14.13 -14.54
C CYS A 13 -0.80 -13.16 -15.70
N ARG A 14 -0.34 -13.50 -16.91
CA ARG A 14 -0.36 -12.60 -18.08
C ARG A 14 -1.69 -12.57 -18.84
N ASP A 15 -2.48 -13.64 -18.74
CA ASP A 15 -3.75 -13.78 -19.47
C ASP A 15 -4.96 -13.30 -18.66
N ILE A 16 -4.72 -12.69 -17.48
CA ILE A 16 -5.78 -12.11 -16.68
C ILE A 16 -6.27 -10.83 -17.36
N THR A 17 -7.59 -10.75 -17.47
CA THR A 17 -8.28 -9.58 -18.01
C THR A 17 -8.87 -8.76 -16.86
N ARG A 18 -9.09 -7.47 -17.13
CA ARG A 18 -9.81 -6.58 -16.21
C ARG A 18 -11.18 -7.15 -15.84
N ASP A 19 -11.92 -7.67 -16.82
CA ASP A 19 -13.23 -8.30 -16.59
C ASP A 19 -13.15 -9.52 -15.66
N GLY A 20 -12.11 -10.34 -15.81
CA GLY A 20 -11.88 -11.47 -14.92
C GLY A 20 -11.67 -11.04 -13.46
N VAL A 21 -10.87 -10.00 -13.23
CA VAL A 21 -10.63 -9.45 -11.89
C VAL A 21 -11.91 -8.88 -11.30
N LEU A 22 -12.67 -8.10 -12.06
CA LEU A 22 -13.94 -7.51 -11.60
C LEU A 22 -14.98 -8.59 -11.25
N LYS A 23 -15.05 -9.68 -12.02
CA LYS A 23 -15.92 -10.82 -11.71
C LYS A 23 -15.54 -11.51 -10.41
N ILE A 24 -14.24 -11.65 -10.15
CA ILE A 24 -13.75 -12.22 -8.88
C ILE A 24 -14.16 -11.33 -7.72
N CYS A 25 -13.96 -10.01 -7.82
CA CYS A 25 -14.37 -9.06 -6.78
C CYS A 25 -15.88 -9.14 -6.49
N ALA A 26 -16.71 -9.25 -7.54
CA ALA A 26 -18.16 -9.36 -7.39
C ALA A 26 -18.61 -10.72 -6.83
N ALA A 27 -17.84 -11.79 -7.03
CA ALA A 27 -18.19 -13.14 -6.61
C ALA A 27 -17.69 -13.51 -5.20
N CYS A 28 -16.58 -12.91 -4.75
CA CYS A 28 -15.88 -13.32 -3.53
C CYS A 28 -16.02 -12.28 -2.41
N SER A 29 -17.17 -12.29 -1.70
CA SER A 29 -17.42 -11.38 -0.57
C SER A 29 -16.56 -11.67 0.66
N THR A 30 -15.98 -12.87 0.77
CA THR A 30 -15.11 -13.29 1.88
C THR A 30 -13.63 -13.07 1.61
N LEU A 31 -13.25 -12.50 0.46
CA LEU A 31 -11.85 -12.33 0.09
C LEU A 31 -11.17 -11.34 1.04
N ARG A 32 -10.11 -11.78 1.71
CA ARG A 32 -9.32 -11.01 2.68
C ARG A 32 -7.98 -10.56 2.11
N PHE A 33 -7.36 -11.39 1.28
CA PHE A 33 -6.08 -11.10 0.63
C PHE A 33 -6.19 -11.27 -0.88
N LEU A 34 -5.78 -10.25 -1.62
CA LEU A 34 -5.66 -10.30 -3.07
C LEU A 34 -4.29 -9.82 -3.53
N SER A 35 -3.59 -10.64 -4.32
CA SER A 35 -2.39 -10.22 -5.03
C SER A 35 -2.61 -10.21 -6.54
N LEU A 36 -2.38 -9.05 -7.14
CA LEU A 36 -2.42 -8.75 -8.57
C LEU A 36 -1.05 -8.24 -9.05
N ALA A 37 0.03 -8.59 -8.36
CA ALA A 37 1.35 -8.03 -8.63
C ALA A 37 1.79 -8.31 -10.08
N GLY A 38 2.22 -7.27 -10.79
CA GLY A 38 2.69 -7.34 -12.17
C GLY A 38 1.59 -7.66 -13.20
N VAL A 39 0.32 -7.63 -12.82
CA VAL A 39 -0.79 -7.85 -13.76
C VAL A 39 -1.00 -6.57 -14.59
N ALA A 40 -0.62 -6.61 -15.87
CA ALA A 40 -0.49 -5.43 -16.72
C ALA A 40 -1.83 -4.73 -17.06
N CYS A 41 -2.96 -5.41 -16.90
CA CYS A 41 -4.29 -4.88 -17.22
C CYS A 41 -4.94 -4.10 -16.06
N ILE A 42 -4.33 -4.09 -14.87
CA ILE A 42 -4.88 -3.38 -13.70
C ILE A 42 -4.68 -1.87 -13.86
N ASP A 43 -5.75 -1.12 -13.64
CA ASP A 43 -5.80 0.34 -13.65
C ASP A 43 -6.52 0.88 -12.40
N ASN A 44 -6.60 2.21 -12.26
CA ASN A 44 -7.22 2.87 -11.12
C ASN A 44 -8.67 2.41 -10.91
N PHE A 45 -9.45 2.30 -11.99
CA PHE A 45 -10.84 1.87 -11.94
C PHE A 45 -11.00 0.46 -11.35
N CYS A 46 -10.09 -0.46 -11.72
CA CYS A 46 -10.11 -1.80 -11.16
C CYS A 46 -9.95 -1.79 -9.64
N ILE A 47 -9.08 -0.93 -9.10
CA ILE A 47 -8.85 -0.83 -7.66
C ILE A 47 -10.00 -0.11 -6.95
N GLN A 48 -10.50 0.98 -7.52
CA GLN A 48 -11.69 1.68 -7.03
C GLN A 48 -12.90 0.71 -6.92
N THR A 49 -13.10 -0.11 -7.96
CA THR A 49 -14.17 -1.12 -7.95
C THR A 49 -13.91 -2.20 -6.92
N LEU A 50 -12.68 -2.66 -6.77
CA LEU A 50 -12.30 -3.63 -5.73
C LEU A 50 -12.62 -3.09 -4.33
N PHE A 51 -12.23 -1.85 -4.02
CA PHE A 51 -12.48 -1.24 -2.72
C PHE A 51 -13.98 -1.05 -2.42
N SER A 52 -14.82 -0.86 -3.45
CA SER A 52 -16.27 -0.73 -3.27
C SER A 52 -17.01 -2.07 -3.23
N THR A 53 -16.44 -3.15 -3.77
CA THR A 53 -17.12 -4.45 -3.90
C THR A 53 -16.55 -5.58 -3.02
N ALA A 54 -15.40 -5.39 -2.37
CA ALA A 54 -14.77 -6.38 -1.50
C ALA A 54 -14.75 -5.90 -0.02
N PRO A 55 -15.87 -6.02 0.72
CA PRO A 55 -15.98 -5.47 2.08
C PRO A 55 -15.12 -6.18 3.13
N SER A 56 -14.73 -7.43 2.88
CA SER A 56 -13.86 -8.21 3.76
C SER A 56 -12.37 -8.10 3.43
N LEU A 57 -12.00 -7.29 2.43
CA LEU A 57 -10.60 -7.19 2.00
C LEU A 57 -9.76 -6.50 3.08
N GLU A 58 -8.70 -7.17 3.49
CA GLU A 58 -7.77 -6.72 4.53
C GLU A 58 -6.41 -6.35 3.93
N ALA A 59 -6.04 -7.01 2.83
CA ALA A 59 -4.70 -6.93 2.25
C ALA A 59 -4.75 -6.93 0.72
N LEU A 60 -4.04 -5.97 0.13
CA LEU A 60 -3.93 -5.82 -1.32
C LEU A 60 -2.46 -5.71 -1.74
N ASN A 61 -2.06 -6.54 -2.68
CA ASN A 61 -0.76 -6.45 -3.34
C ASN A 61 -0.93 -6.16 -4.83
N VAL A 62 -0.55 -4.96 -5.24
CA VAL A 62 -0.57 -4.45 -6.62
C VAL A 62 0.83 -4.00 -7.04
N ALA A 63 1.87 -4.60 -6.47
CA ALA A 63 3.25 -4.30 -6.81
C ALA A 63 3.48 -4.40 -8.32
N LEU A 64 4.32 -3.53 -8.88
CA LEU A 64 4.70 -3.48 -10.29
C LEU A 64 3.53 -3.21 -11.26
N CYS A 65 2.35 -2.79 -10.77
CA CYS A 65 1.25 -2.35 -11.62
C CYS A 65 1.48 -0.90 -12.11
N ALA A 66 2.23 -0.75 -13.21
CA ALA A 66 2.72 0.53 -13.71
C ALA A 66 1.66 1.55 -14.16
N ARG A 67 0.39 1.13 -14.29
CA ARG A 67 -0.72 1.99 -14.71
C ARG A 67 -1.39 2.72 -13.53
N LEU A 68 -1.10 2.31 -12.29
CA LEU A 68 -1.68 2.91 -11.10
C LEU A 68 -1.12 4.31 -10.83
N THR A 69 -2.00 5.23 -10.49
CA THR A 69 -1.70 6.61 -10.06
C THR A 69 -2.51 6.91 -8.80
N ASP A 70 -2.32 8.11 -8.24
CA ASP A 70 -3.04 8.56 -7.04
C ASP A 70 -4.58 8.46 -7.15
N GLU A 71 -5.12 8.50 -8.38
CA GLU A 71 -6.54 8.31 -8.65
C GLU A 71 -7.06 6.93 -8.18
N MET A 72 -6.20 5.92 -7.95
CA MET A 72 -6.63 4.58 -7.52
C MET A 72 -7.43 4.56 -6.19
N ILE A 73 -7.28 5.61 -5.38
CA ILE A 73 -8.02 5.80 -4.11
C ILE A 73 -9.11 6.87 -4.20
N GLU A 74 -9.23 7.57 -5.34
CA GLU A 74 -10.22 8.62 -5.55
C GLU A 74 -11.52 7.99 -6.05
N ASP A 75 -12.67 8.44 -5.54
CA ASP A 75 -13.98 8.10 -6.12
C ASP A 75 -14.39 9.26 -7.05
N PRO A 76 -14.68 9.01 -8.35
CA PRO A 76 -15.10 10.08 -9.25
C PRO A 76 -16.45 10.71 -8.87
N ASN A 77 -17.22 10.10 -7.97
CA ASN A 77 -18.52 10.59 -7.53
C ASN A 77 -18.52 11.12 -6.09
N GLU A 78 -17.43 10.97 -5.34
CA GLU A 78 -17.35 11.35 -3.93
C GLU A 78 -16.00 11.98 -3.57
N ASP A 79 -16.03 13.01 -2.73
CA ASP A 79 -14.80 13.70 -2.31
C ASP A 79 -13.95 12.90 -1.31
N MET A 80 -14.51 11.82 -0.73
CA MET A 80 -13.88 11.06 0.35
C MET A 80 -13.35 9.71 -0.14
N VAL A 81 -12.13 9.38 0.29
CA VAL A 81 -11.51 8.07 0.01
C VAL A 81 -12.29 6.96 0.71
N LYS A 82 -12.80 5.99 -0.07
CA LYS A 82 -13.46 4.79 0.44
C LYS A 82 -12.53 3.58 0.36
N LEU A 83 -12.26 3.00 1.53
CA LEU A 83 -11.49 1.77 1.68
C LEU A 83 -12.34 0.71 2.41
N PRO A 84 -12.07 -0.58 2.20
CA PRO A 84 -12.69 -1.64 2.97
C PRO A 84 -12.45 -1.42 4.48
N PRO A 85 -13.44 -1.68 5.35
CA PRO A 85 -13.38 -1.33 6.77
C PRO A 85 -12.27 -2.04 7.56
N PHE A 86 -11.80 -3.18 7.06
CA PHE A 86 -10.74 -3.98 7.69
C PHE A 86 -9.41 -3.92 6.92
N PHE A 87 -9.32 -3.04 5.92
CA PHE A 87 -8.11 -2.86 5.13
C PHE A 87 -6.96 -2.39 6.00
N ARG A 88 -5.83 -3.09 5.95
CA ARG A 88 -4.68 -2.84 6.82
C ARG A 88 -3.33 -3.22 6.24
N GLN A 89 -3.28 -3.80 5.04
CA GLN A 89 -2.03 -4.15 4.36
C GLN A 89 -2.05 -3.71 2.90
N LEU A 90 -1.05 -2.93 2.50
CA LEU A 90 -0.91 -2.49 1.11
C LEU A 90 0.53 -2.69 0.62
N ASN A 91 0.64 -3.35 -0.53
CA ASN A 91 1.87 -3.40 -1.29
C ASN A 91 1.70 -2.73 -2.66
N ILE A 92 2.39 -1.61 -2.85
CA ILE A 92 2.47 -0.85 -4.11
C ILE A 92 3.91 -0.75 -4.60
N THR A 93 4.78 -1.67 -4.19
CA THR A 93 6.20 -1.69 -4.57
C THR A 93 6.36 -1.52 -6.08
N GLY A 94 7.17 -0.55 -6.49
CA GLY A 94 7.44 -0.26 -7.90
C GLY A 94 6.31 0.44 -8.66
N CYS A 95 5.23 0.87 -8.01
CA CYS A 95 4.21 1.73 -8.59
C CYS A 95 4.73 3.18 -8.69
N ARG A 96 5.49 3.47 -9.75
CA ARG A 96 6.28 4.72 -9.90
C ARG A 96 5.46 6.01 -10.06
N ARG A 97 4.15 5.93 -10.27
CA ARG A 97 3.27 7.10 -10.46
C ARG A 97 2.40 7.40 -9.24
N ILE A 98 2.60 6.68 -8.14
CA ILE A 98 2.01 6.98 -6.84
C ILE A 98 2.90 7.99 -6.11
N THR A 99 2.29 9.05 -5.58
CA THR A 99 2.98 10.15 -4.90
C THR A 99 2.71 10.18 -3.40
N ASP A 100 3.45 11.03 -2.69
CA ASP A 100 3.24 11.27 -1.25
C ASP A 100 1.81 11.73 -0.93
N ALA A 101 1.13 12.40 -1.87
CA ALA A 101 -0.26 12.84 -1.68
C ALA A 101 -1.23 11.65 -1.58
N CYS A 102 -1.05 10.62 -2.41
CA CYS A 102 -1.82 9.39 -2.31
C CYS A 102 -1.60 8.70 -0.97
N ILE A 103 -0.35 8.58 -0.51
CA ILE A 103 -0.04 7.96 0.79
C ILE A 103 -0.71 8.73 1.91
N SER A 104 -0.61 10.07 1.92
CA SER A 104 -1.26 10.88 2.94
C SER A 104 -2.78 10.73 2.93
N LYS A 105 -3.44 10.78 1.76
CA LYS A 105 -4.91 10.59 1.68
C LYS A 105 -5.34 9.19 2.12
N LEU A 106 -4.58 8.17 1.72
CA LEU A 106 -4.88 6.77 2.06
C LEU A 106 -4.81 6.54 3.57
N LEU A 107 -3.77 7.05 4.23
CA LEU A 107 -3.57 6.87 5.67
C LEU A 107 -4.57 7.68 6.49
N ALA A 108 -5.04 8.82 5.99
CA ALA A 108 -6.12 9.59 6.62
C ALA A 108 -7.43 8.80 6.67
N ALA A 109 -7.70 8.01 5.62
CA ALA A 109 -8.87 7.15 5.52
C ALA A 109 -8.67 5.77 6.19
N CYS A 110 -7.43 5.38 6.51
CA CYS A 110 -7.09 4.05 7.02
C CYS A 110 -6.14 4.12 8.25
N PRO A 111 -6.63 4.59 9.40
CA PRO A 111 -5.80 4.71 10.62
C PRO A 111 -5.41 3.36 11.24
N ILE A 112 -5.98 2.25 10.74
CA ILE A 112 -5.68 0.88 11.20
C ILE A 112 -4.60 0.18 10.37
N MET A 113 -3.91 0.88 9.46
CA MET A 113 -2.86 0.31 8.64
C MET A 113 -1.76 -0.33 9.49
N GLU A 114 -1.40 -1.57 9.13
CA GLU A 114 -0.39 -2.39 9.83
C GLU A 114 0.82 -2.70 8.94
N GLU A 115 0.63 -2.87 7.62
CA GLU A 115 1.70 -3.21 6.68
C GLU A 115 1.70 -2.31 5.45
N LEU A 116 2.83 -1.66 5.18
CA LEU A 116 3.06 -0.86 3.97
C LEU A 116 4.35 -1.27 3.28
N LYS A 117 4.25 -1.60 2.00
CA LYS A 117 5.38 -1.89 1.12
C LYS A 117 5.43 -0.91 -0.04
N LEU A 118 6.44 -0.04 0.01
CA LEU A 118 6.54 1.17 -0.81
C LEU A 118 7.91 1.29 -1.54
N ALA A 119 8.72 0.23 -1.53
CA ALA A 119 10.02 0.26 -2.21
C ALA A 119 9.88 0.52 -3.72
N TRP A 120 10.91 1.09 -4.33
CA TRP A 120 10.98 1.38 -5.78
C TRP A 120 9.91 2.37 -6.30
N CYS A 121 9.17 3.02 -5.42
CA CYS A 121 8.23 4.09 -5.77
C CYS A 121 8.97 5.43 -5.88
N LYS A 122 9.40 5.77 -7.10
CA LYS A 122 10.30 6.91 -7.38
C LYS A 122 9.71 8.31 -7.08
N SER A 123 8.40 8.40 -6.87
CA SER A 123 7.69 9.65 -6.59
C SER A 123 7.30 9.77 -5.11
N LEU A 124 7.82 8.88 -4.26
CA LEU A 124 7.69 8.97 -2.80
C LEU A 124 8.97 9.53 -2.18
N SER A 125 8.80 10.22 -1.06
CA SER A 125 9.85 10.87 -0.31
C SER A 125 9.64 10.75 1.21
N SER A 126 10.47 11.43 1.99
CA SER A 126 10.27 11.61 3.43
C SER A 126 8.89 12.17 3.80
N ALA A 127 8.17 12.83 2.89
CA ALA A 127 6.81 13.29 3.15
C ALA A 127 5.85 12.12 3.44
N SER A 128 6.00 10.98 2.77
CA SER A 128 5.25 9.75 3.08
C SER A 128 5.55 9.23 4.49
N LEU A 129 6.82 9.29 4.95
CA LEU A 129 7.17 8.91 6.33
C LEU A 129 6.51 9.84 7.36
N SER A 130 6.50 11.15 7.09
CA SER A 130 5.80 12.11 7.94
C SER A 130 4.29 11.85 7.99
N ALA A 131 3.68 11.46 6.86
CA ALA A 131 2.27 11.08 6.82
C ALA A 131 2.00 9.81 7.65
N ILE A 132 2.86 8.79 7.55
CA ILE A 132 2.80 7.57 8.37
C ILE A 132 2.89 7.92 9.85
N ALA A 133 3.88 8.71 10.25
CA ALA A 133 4.06 9.15 11.63
C ALA A 133 2.82 9.88 12.17
N ALA A 134 2.19 10.73 11.35
CA ALA A 134 1.05 11.54 11.78
C ALA A 134 -0.27 10.76 11.88
N GLN A 135 -0.45 9.69 11.09
CA GLN A 135 -1.78 9.12 10.82
C GLN A 135 -1.90 7.62 11.16
N CYS A 136 -0.79 6.89 11.27
CA CYS A 136 -0.81 5.43 11.44
C CYS A 136 0.16 4.93 12.52
N ALA A 137 -0.27 4.96 13.78
CA ALA A 137 0.51 4.45 14.90
C ALA A 137 0.57 2.90 14.97
N LYS A 138 -0.24 2.19 14.18
CA LYS A 138 -0.35 0.71 14.18
C LYS A 138 0.57 0.01 13.18
N ILE A 139 1.44 0.73 12.48
CA ILE A 139 2.37 0.12 11.54
C ILE A 139 3.30 -0.86 12.27
N ARG A 140 3.35 -2.09 11.77
CA ARG A 140 4.20 -3.19 12.23
C ARG A 140 5.23 -3.58 11.18
N PHE A 141 4.87 -3.49 9.91
CA PHE A 141 5.75 -3.77 8.79
C PHE A 141 5.84 -2.55 7.87
N LEU A 142 7.05 -2.03 7.66
CA LEU A 142 7.31 -0.96 6.71
C LEU A 142 8.48 -1.32 5.81
N GLU A 143 8.27 -1.26 4.51
CA GLU A 143 9.32 -1.33 3.51
C GLU A 143 9.36 -0.02 2.72
N VAL A 144 10.42 0.75 2.96
CA VAL A 144 10.78 1.93 2.17
C VAL A 144 12.15 1.69 1.57
N GLY A 145 12.33 1.92 0.28
CA GLY A 145 13.56 1.52 -0.37
C GLY A 145 13.71 2.15 -1.74
N TRP A 146 14.94 2.48 -2.08
CA TRP A 146 15.27 3.09 -3.38
C TRP A 146 14.54 4.41 -3.64
N TRP A 147 14.23 5.15 -2.57
CA TRP A 147 13.68 6.50 -2.64
C TRP A 147 14.82 7.51 -2.81
N LYS A 148 14.62 8.50 -3.68
CA LYS A 148 15.63 9.53 -3.93
C LYS A 148 15.82 10.46 -2.74
N GLU A 149 14.74 10.75 -2.02
CA GLU A 149 14.71 11.76 -0.97
C GLU A 149 14.12 11.16 0.30
N ILE A 150 14.99 10.60 1.13
CA ILE A 150 14.67 10.12 2.48
C ILE A 150 15.66 10.77 3.45
N SER A 151 15.17 11.18 4.61
CA SER A 151 15.98 11.83 5.65
C SER A 151 15.93 11.05 6.96
N ASP A 152 17.03 11.08 7.71
CA ASP A 152 17.11 10.48 9.03
C ASP A 152 16.02 11.03 9.96
N ASP A 153 15.79 12.35 9.97
CA ASP A 153 14.84 12.99 10.89
C ASP A 153 13.39 12.52 10.65
N ALA A 154 12.97 12.38 9.40
CA ALA A 154 11.62 11.89 9.08
C ALA A 154 11.44 10.43 9.51
N LEU A 155 12.46 9.60 9.26
CA LEU A 155 12.44 8.20 9.66
C LEU A 155 12.46 8.03 11.18
N LEU A 156 13.31 8.77 11.89
CA LEU A 156 13.38 8.76 13.35
C LEU A 156 12.07 9.26 13.99
N THR A 157 11.47 10.30 13.41
CA THR A 157 10.15 10.78 13.87
C THR A 157 9.10 9.70 13.72
N MET A 158 9.06 9.02 12.57
CA MET A 158 8.15 7.90 12.33
C MET A 158 8.37 6.76 13.33
N LEU A 159 9.62 6.34 13.57
CA LEU A 159 9.92 5.25 14.51
C LEU A 159 9.51 5.57 15.96
N ARG A 160 9.61 6.84 16.38
CA ARG A 160 9.17 7.26 17.71
C ARG A 160 7.66 7.25 17.87
N THR A 161 6.92 7.57 16.82
CA THR A 161 5.45 7.58 16.85
C THR A 161 4.86 6.19 16.64
N CYS A 162 5.43 5.42 15.72
CA CYS A 162 5.03 4.05 15.39
C CYS A 162 5.84 3.05 16.23
N SER A 163 5.58 3.02 17.55
CA SER A 163 6.32 2.18 18.50
C SER A 163 6.07 0.67 18.36
N GLN A 164 5.21 0.26 17.44
CA GLN A 164 4.87 -1.15 17.17
C GLN A 164 5.57 -1.71 15.93
N VAL A 165 6.50 -0.98 15.31
CA VAL A 165 7.23 -1.46 14.13
C VAL A 165 8.07 -2.68 14.51
N GLU A 166 7.76 -3.82 13.89
CA GLU A 166 8.45 -5.10 14.08
C GLU A 166 9.42 -5.39 12.93
N THR A 167 9.15 -4.85 11.75
CA THR A 167 9.96 -5.09 10.56
C THR A 167 10.10 -3.81 9.75
N LEU A 168 11.34 -3.41 9.52
CA LEU A 168 11.70 -2.22 8.76
C LEU A 168 12.73 -2.58 7.69
N TYR A 169 12.37 -2.42 6.43
CA TYR A 169 13.28 -2.52 5.29
C TYR A 169 13.62 -1.13 4.78
N LEU A 170 14.91 -0.82 4.67
CA LEU A 170 15.49 0.47 4.24
C LEU A 170 16.46 0.31 3.05
N GLY A 171 16.35 -0.78 2.29
CA GLY A 171 17.32 -1.15 1.26
C GLY A 171 17.42 -0.09 0.15
N GLY A 172 18.65 0.29 -0.21
CA GLY A 172 18.91 1.27 -1.28
C GLY A 172 18.55 2.71 -0.93
N CYS A 173 18.40 3.03 0.36
CA CYS A 173 18.24 4.39 0.87
C CYS A 173 19.61 5.01 1.18
N ASP A 174 20.32 5.44 0.14
CA ASP A 174 21.72 5.91 0.23
C ASP A 174 21.89 7.20 1.07
N SER A 175 20.79 7.94 1.30
CA SER A 175 20.79 9.18 2.09
C SER A 175 20.69 8.97 3.60
N LEU A 176 20.49 7.73 4.07
CA LEU A 176 20.40 7.42 5.50
C LEU A 176 21.78 7.27 6.12
N SER A 177 21.98 7.85 7.31
CA SER A 177 23.25 7.80 8.03
C SER A 177 23.23 6.80 9.19
N GLU A 178 24.39 6.62 9.84
CA GLU A 178 24.51 5.83 11.07
C GLU A 178 23.60 6.32 12.21
N ARG A 179 23.13 7.57 12.15
CA ARG A 179 22.20 8.13 13.15
C ARG A 179 20.91 7.32 13.20
N THR A 180 20.36 6.96 12.04
CA THR A 180 19.18 6.11 11.97
C THR A 180 19.45 4.76 12.61
N LEU A 181 20.57 4.11 12.25
CA LEU A 181 20.90 2.76 12.72
C LEU A 181 20.95 2.67 14.25
N ARG A 182 21.49 3.69 14.93
CA ARG A 182 21.58 3.71 16.40
C ARG A 182 20.23 3.66 17.10
N GLU A 183 19.21 4.29 16.52
CA GLU A 183 17.87 4.32 17.11
C GLU A 183 17.08 3.04 16.81
N VAL A 184 17.28 2.40 15.65
CA VAL A 184 16.56 1.15 15.31
C VAL A 184 17.08 -0.08 16.08
N THR A 185 18.27 0.01 16.68
CA THR A 185 18.90 -1.08 17.44
C THR A 185 18.63 -1.03 18.95
N HIS A 186 17.87 -0.04 19.43
CA HIS A 186 17.49 0.16 20.83
C HIS A 186 16.00 -0.09 21.04
#